data_AF-A0AAJ1LCV7-F1
#
_entry.id   AF-A0AAJ1LCV7-F1
#
_cell.length_a   1.000
_cell.length_b   1.000
_cell.length_c   1.000
_cell.angle_alpha   90.00
_cell.angle_beta   90.00
_cell.angle_gamma   90.00
#
_symmetry.space_group_name_H-M   'P 1'
#
loop_
_entity.id
_entity.type
_entity.pdbx_description
1 polymer ?
#
loop_
_entity_poly.entity_id
_entity_poly.type
_entity_poly.pdbx_seq_one_letter_code
_entity_poly.pdbx_strand_id
1 'polypeptide(L)' 'MKKDDIEIYLDKYIEKFDSNFPHFLVRGMSKEEMIKIIKEILETGNHYEPEIEEGYYY' A
#
# COMPACT_ATOMS: atom_id res chain seq x y z
N MET A 1 -20.81 11.45 -5.18
CA MET A 1 -19.54 11.58 -4.45
C MET A 1 -18.46 11.03 -5.37
N LYS A 2 -17.44 11.81 -5.74
CA LYS A 2 -16.32 11.26 -6.52
C LYS A 2 -15.48 10.42 -5.56
N LYS A 3 -15.12 9.18 -5.94
CA LYS A 3 -14.15 8.38 -5.18
C LYS A 3 -12.81 9.11 -5.19
N ASP A 4 -12.13 9.13 -4.06
CA ASP A 4 -10.76 9.62 -3.97
C ASP A 4 -9.83 8.66 -4.75
N ASP A 5 -8.79 9.18 -5.41
CA ASP A 5 -7.89 8.37 -6.25
C ASP A 5 -7.29 7.18 -5.49
N ILE A 6 -6.99 7.34 -4.19
CA ILE A 6 -6.42 6.28 -3.36
C ILE A 6 -7.40 5.13 -3.11
N GLU A 7 -8.70 5.41 -2.99
CA GLU A 7 -9.73 4.38 -2.77
C GLU A 7 -9.80 3.42 -3.97
N ILE A 8 -9.62 3.95 -5.19
CA ILE A 8 -9.59 3.15 -6.42
C ILE A 8 -8.43 2.14 -6.39
N TYR A 9 -7.25 2.55 -5.92
CA TYR A 9 -6.10 1.66 -5.85
C TYR A 9 -6.21 0.64 -4.70
N LEU A 10 -6.80 1.03 -3.58
CA LEU A 10 -7.07 0.12 -2.47
C LEU A 10 -8.07 -0.97 -2.85
N ASP A 11 -9.14 -0.63 -3.57
CA ASP A 11 -10.09 -1.62 -4.08
C ASP A 11 -9.40 -2.62 -5.01
N LYS A 12 -8.55 -2.15 -5.93
CA LYS A 12 -7.76 -3.02 -6.81
C LYS A 12 -6.80 -3.94 -6.04
N TYR A 13 -6.22 -3.44 -4.95
CA TYR A 13 -5.37 -4.25 -4.08
C TYR A 13 -6.18 -5.38 -3.43
N ILE A 14 -7.37 -5.06 -2.91
CA ILE A 14 -8.28 -6.05 -2.31
C ILE A 14 -8.70 -7.08 -3.36
N GLU A 15 -9.07 -6.66 -4.57
CA GLU A 15 -9.44 -7.57 -5.66
C GLU A 15 -8.30 -8.51 -6.07
N LYS A 16 -7.05 -8.03 -6.06
CA LYS A 16 -5.88 -8.83 -6.47
C LYS A 16 -5.42 -9.81 -5.39
N PHE A 17 -5.46 -9.39 -4.12
CA PHE A 17 -4.83 -10.12 -3.02
C PHE A 17 -5.83 -10.73 -2.01
N ASP A 18 -7.14 -10.51 -2.20
CA ASP A 18 -8.21 -10.89 -1.27
C ASP A 18 -7.92 -10.45 0.17
N SER A 19 -7.27 -9.29 0.30
CA SER A 19 -6.73 -8.79 1.57
C SER A 19 -6.65 -7.28 1.60
N ASN A 20 -6.80 -6.71 2.79
CA ASN A 20 -6.69 -5.26 2.98
C ASN A 20 -5.23 -4.82 2.92
N PHE A 21 -4.98 -3.68 2.28
CA PHE A 21 -3.67 -3.04 2.32
C PHE A 21 -3.30 -2.70 3.78
N PRO A 22 -2.07 -2.98 4.24
CA PRO A 22 -1.69 -2.79 5.63
C PRO A 22 -1.42 -1.30 5.94
N HIS A 23 -2.49 -0.54 6.13
CA HIS A 23 -2.45 0.92 6.38
C HIS A 23 -1.58 1.32 7.58
N PHE A 24 -1.44 0.44 8.57
CA PHE A 24 -0.62 0.69 9.75
C PHE A 24 0.89 0.78 9.43
N LEU A 25 1.34 0.05 8.41
CA LEU A 25 2.75 0.03 7.99
C LEU A 25 3.17 1.27 7.21
N VAL A 26 2.21 2.02 6.67
CA VAL A 26 2.44 3.25 5.90
C VAL A 26 2.06 4.50 6.69
N ARG A 27 1.92 4.38 8.03
CA ARG A 27 1.51 5.49 8.90
C ARG A 27 2.59 6.57 8.90
N GLY A 28 2.35 7.66 8.17
CA GLY A 28 3.29 8.77 8.00
C GLY A 28 3.57 9.12 6.53
N MET A 29 3.19 8.25 5.60
CA MET A 29 3.28 8.51 4.17
C MET A 29 2.13 9.40 3.68
N SER A 30 2.43 10.24 2.69
CA SER A 30 1.43 10.98 1.94
C SER A 30 0.56 10.05 1.08
N LYS A 31 -0.62 10.54 0.67
CA LYS A 31 -1.51 9.80 -0.26
C LYS A 31 -0.79 9.43 -1.56
N GLU A 32 0.08 10.30 -2.07
CA GLU A 32 0.80 10.07 -3.32
C GLU A 32 1.84 8.95 -3.19
N GLU A 33 2.56 8.89 -2.08
CA GLU A 33 3.51 7.81 -1.78
C GLU A 33 2.80 6.46 -1.63
N MET A 34 1.68 6.44 -0.92
CA MET A 34 0.85 5.24 -0.79
C MET A 34 0.37 4.74 -2.17
N ILE A 35 -0.08 5.64 -3.05
CA ILE A 35 -0.50 5.28 -4.41
C ILE A 35 0.65 4.68 -5.23
N LYS A 36 1.87 5.24 -5.12
CA LYS A 36 3.04 4.70 -5.84
C LYS A 36 3.35 3.26 -5.41
N ILE A 37 3.38 3.02 -4.11
CA ILE A 37 3.59 1.68 -3.53
C ILE A 37 2.52 0.70 -4.01
N ILE A 38 1.23 1.07 -3.90
CA ILE A 38 0.14 0.19 -4.32
C ILE A 38 0.22 -0.13 -5.81
N LYS A 39 0.59 0.85 -6.66
CA LYS A 39 0.80 0.59 -8.09
C LYS A 39 1.92 -0.42 -8.34
N GLU A 40 3.06 -0.26 -7.69
CA GLU A 40 4.21 -1.16 -7.85
C GLU A 40 3.88 -2.59 -7.41
N ILE A 41 3.15 -2.74 -6.30
CA ILE A 41 2.64 -4.04 -5.84
C ILE A 41 1.65 -4.64 -6.85
N LEU A 42 0.72 -3.83 -7.36
CA LEU A 42 -0.25 -4.28 -8.36
C LEU A 42 0.44 -4.70 -9.67
N GLU A 43 1.56 -4.08 -10.05
CA GLU A 43 2.34 -4.45 -11.23
C GLU A 43 3.18 -5.72 -11.00
N THR A 44 3.91 -5.80 -9.88
CA THR A 44 4.80 -6.92 -9.56
C THR A 44 4.05 -8.18 -9.12
N GLY A 45 2.87 -8.01 -8.50
CA GLY A 45 2.10 -9.11 -7.92
C GLY A 45 2.63 -9.64 -6.59
N ASN A 46 3.64 -8.99 -6.00
CA ASN A 46 4.13 -9.32 -4.67
C ASN A 46 3.32 -8.56 -3.61
N HIS A 47 3.08 -9.18 -2.46
CA HIS A 47 2.49 -8.46 -1.33
C HIS A 47 3.40 -7.31 -0.89
N TYR A 48 2.82 -6.27 -0.27
CA TYR A 48 3.62 -5.23 0.37
C TYR A 48 4.46 -5.85 1.49
N GLU A 49 5.78 -5.90 1.30
CA GLU A 49 6.73 -6.12 2.37
C GLU A 49 7.28 -4.76 2.77
N PRO A 50 6.99 -4.26 4.00
CA PRO A 50 7.67 -3.07 4.48
C PRO A 50 9.17 -3.40 4.53
N GLU A 51 10.00 -2.53 3.97
CA GLU A 51 11.44 -2.56 4.28
C GLU A 51 11.57 -2.24 5.78
N ILE A 52 11.62 -3.29 6.60
CA ILE A 52 12.07 -3.17 7.97
C ILE A 52 13.58 -2.95 7.84
N GLU A 53 14.03 -1.71 7.90
CA GLU A 53 15.45 -1.47 8.15
C GLU A 53 15.80 -2.21 9.45
N GLU A 54 16.60 -3.29 9.33
CA GLU A 54 17.23 -3.97 10.47
C GLU A 54 18.17 -2.97 11.16
N GLY A 55 17.61 -2.14 12.04
CA GLY A 55 18.38 -1.07 12.69
C GLY A 55 17.66 -0.33 13.80
N TYR A 56 16.32 -0.39 13.88
CA TYR A 56 15.56 0.22 14.97
C TYR A 56 15.12 -0.81 16.02
N TYR A 57 16.08 -1.55 16.58
CA TYR A 57 15.92 -2.19 17.89
C TYR A 57 17.03 -1.69 18.82
N TYR A 58 16.62 -0.76 19.70
CA TYR A 58 17.32 -0.19 20.86
C TYR A 58 18.51 0.74 20.63
#